data_AF-A0A6C0E8A6-F1
#
_entry.id   AF-A0A6C0E8A6-F1
#
_cell.length_a   1.000
_cell.length_b   1.000
_cell.length_c   1.000
_cell.angle_alpha   90.00
_cell.angle_beta   90.00
_cell.angle_gamma   90.00
#
_symmetry.space_group_name_H-M   'P 1'
#
loop_
_entity.id
_entity.type
_entity.pdbx_description
1 polymer ?
#
loop_
_entity_poly.entity_id
_entity_poly.type
_entity_poly.pdbx_seq_one_letter_code
_entity_poly.pdbx_strand_id
1 'polypeptide(L)'
;MGDIPLSTACQQRKIQMLFNIPPIRYEKISPYVQYPQFNQKDFDMRRKVEILKYEGNKTNTKTNKFKKTERWAQLVSGKTQKSSFASIFTTNIDNATGNYTVTETKATIPACTTDDLIPTPTSSCGVPGPITYLVYNPDVPLYNYATQTNPYAFADSNDYDKWKYYTTNDIKCQSGVETKIFTLYIKPNIDQYSYTYSFSIPIGLYVNGTNISNAILNRPLQFNDISLNINSIELTAYYSNQKVTLQKTASIIPSRDISMNYNISFIPTSIYNSYTAILYSGMLQVSNVYLFTEPGYIYDIYMKFNLGLNLSNNTTYSSSILTTSYGVICNLSSNNKKTEVNTIINSIQPSDYSAFNFNGL
;
A
#
# COMPACT_ATOMS: atom_id res chain seq x y z
N MET A 1 10.43 39.10 -6.51
CA MET A 1 9.63 37.87 -6.62
C MET A 1 8.42 38.25 -7.47
N GLY A 2 8.47 37.96 -8.78
CA GLY A 2 7.41 38.38 -9.70
C GLY A 2 6.15 37.55 -9.50
N ASP A 3 4.98 38.18 -9.55
CA ASP A 3 3.69 37.53 -9.35
C ASP A 3 3.54 36.32 -10.28
N ILE A 4 3.30 35.15 -9.69
CA ILE A 4 3.05 33.92 -10.45
C ILE A 4 1.65 34.03 -11.06
N PRO A 5 1.50 33.88 -12.40
CA PRO A 5 0.19 33.94 -13.04
C PRO A 5 -0.79 32.94 -12.45
N LEU A 6 -2.06 33.32 -12.28
CA LEU A 6 -3.11 32.48 -11.71
C LEU A 6 -3.27 31.13 -12.44
N SER A 7 -3.08 31.11 -13.76
CA SER A 7 -3.11 29.89 -14.57
C SER A 7 -2.06 28.86 -14.13
N THR A 8 -0.84 29.33 -13.85
CA THR A 8 0.27 28.52 -13.35
C THR A 8 -0.05 27.95 -11.97
N ALA A 9 -0.57 28.77 -11.07
CA ALA A 9 -0.96 28.33 -9.72
C ALA A 9 -2.08 27.27 -9.76
N CYS A 10 -3.10 27.47 -10.59
CA CYS A 10 -4.19 26.49 -10.79
C CYS A 10 -3.69 25.17 -11.36
N GLN A 11 -2.73 25.20 -12.29
CA GLN A 11 -2.15 23.99 -12.86
C GLN A 11 -1.31 23.23 -11.82
N GLN A 12 -0.50 23.93 -11.04
CA GLN A 12 0.26 23.32 -9.94
C GLN A 12 -0.67 22.62 -8.95
N ARG A 13 -1.77 23.28 -8.55
CA ARG A 13 -2.80 22.67 -7.69
C ARG A 13 -3.41 21.41 -8.29
N LYS A 14 -3.71 21.39 -9.60
CA LYS A 14 -4.25 20.20 -10.28
C LYS A 14 -3.27 19.03 -10.24
N ILE A 15 -1.97 19.28 -10.42
CA ILE A 15 -0.96 18.22 -10.37
C ILE A 15 -0.72 17.75 -8.93
N GLN A 16 -0.77 18.66 -7.94
CA GLN A 16 -0.73 18.30 -6.52
C GLN A 16 -1.85 17.33 -6.12
N MET A 17 -3.03 17.40 -6.75
CA MET A 17 -4.11 16.44 -6.50
C MET A 17 -3.78 15.00 -6.90
N LEU A 18 -2.78 14.77 -7.78
CA LEU A 18 -2.27 13.42 -8.08
C LEU A 18 -1.46 12.82 -6.91
N PHE A 19 -1.01 13.66 -5.98
CA PHE A 19 -0.19 13.28 -4.83
C PHE A 19 -0.97 13.42 -3.51
N ASN A 20 -2.28 13.19 -3.53
CA ASN A 20 -3.08 13.28 -2.30
C ASN A 20 -2.59 12.28 -1.24
N ILE A 21 -2.53 12.76 -0.01
CA ILE A 21 -2.35 11.90 1.16
C ILE A 21 -3.76 11.61 1.66
N PRO A 22 -4.22 10.35 1.69
CA PRO A 22 -5.54 10.04 2.19
C PRO A 22 -5.66 10.46 3.66
N PRO A 23 -6.83 10.94 4.10
CA PRO A 23 -7.02 11.24 5.50
C PRO A 23 -6.94 9.97 6.34
N ILE A 24 -6.37 10.08 7.55
CA ILE A 24 -6.31 8.99 8.52
C ILE A 24 -7.70 8.36 8.72
N ARG A 25 -7.79 7.04 8.55
CA ARG A 25 -8.99 6.27 8.88
C ARG A 25 -8.71 5.39 10.08
N TYR A 26 -9.60 5.45 11.06
CA TYR A 26 -9.60 4.50 12.16
C TYR A 26 -10.13 3.15 11.65
N GLU A 27 -9.22 2.21 11.42
CA GLU A 27 -9.58 0.81 11.16
C GLU A 27 -9.56 0.06 12.48
N LYS A 28 -10.75 -0.30 12.98
CA LYS A 28 -10.86 -1.11 14.18
C LYS A 28 -10.47 -2.55 13.86
N ILE A 29 -9.30 -2.99 14.32
CA ILE A 29 -8.93 -4.41 14.24
C ILE A 29 -9.93 -5.21 15.07
N SER A 30 -10.47 -6.27 14.48
CA SER A 30 -11.39 -7.17 15.17
C SER A 30 -10.67 -7.87 16.33
N PRO A 31 -11.25 -7.92 17.55
CA PRO A 31 -10.66 -8.63 18.69
C PRO A 31 -10.36 -10.11 18.39
N TYR A 32 -11.14 -10.72 17.49
CA TYR A 32 -10.98 -12.11 17.06
C TYR A 32 -9.71 -12.34 16.25
N VAL A 33 -9.16 -11.30 15.61
CA VAL A 33 -7.89 -11.36 14.88
C VAL A 33 -6.71 -11.09 15.82
N GLN A 34 -6.89 -10.20 16.80
CA GLN A 34 -5.85 -9.83 17.76
C GLN A 34 -5.59 -10.93 18.80
N TYR A 35 -6.62 -11.70 19.17
CA TYR A 35 -6.52 -12.77 20.15
C TYR A 35 -7.14 -14.07 19.62
N PRO A 36 -6.45 -14.77 18.71
CA PRO A 36 -6.98 -15.97 18.04
C PRO A 36 -7.21 -17.16 19.00
N GLN A 37 -6.66 -17.12 20.21
CA GLN A 37 -6.82 -18.15 21.23
C GLN A 37 -8.20 -18.14 21.91
N PHE A 38 -8.99 -17.07 21.75
CA PHE A 38 -10.29 -16.91 22.41
C PHE A 38 -11.43 -16.90 21.40
N ASN A 39 -12.49 -17.64 21.70
CA ASN A 39 -13.68 -17.67 20.87
C ASN A 39 -14.63 -16.51 21.19
N GLN A 40 -15.56 -16.22 20.27
CA GLN A 40 -16.63 -15.24 20.50
C GLN A 40 -17.37 -15.46 21.81
N LYS A 41 -17.60 -16.73 22.18
CA LYS A 41 -18.25 -17.09 23.44
C LYS A 41 -17.44 -16.61 24.66
N ASP A 42 -16.12 -16.73 24.65
CA ASP A 42 -15.26 -16.35 25.78
C ASP A 42 -15.28 -14.83 25.98
N PHE A 43 -15.24 -14.12 24.87
CA PHE A 43 -15.39 -12.67 24.77
C PHE A 43 -16.75 -12.17 25.29
N ASP A 44 -17.85 -12.80 24.88
CA ASP A 44 -19.19 -12.48 25.35
C ASP A 44 -19.35 -12.81 26.85
N MET A 45 -18.77 -13.91 27.31
CA MET A 45 -18.75 -14.30 28.72
C MET A 45 -17.98 -13.29 29.57
N ARG A 46 -16.79 -12.86 29.11
CA ARG A 46 -16.00 -11.82 29.77
C ARG A 46 -16.78 -10.53 29.93
N ARG A 47 -17.44 -10.05 28.87
CA ARG A 47 -18.27 -8.84 28.89
C ARG A 47 -19.48 -8.99 29.80
N LYS A 48 -20.17 -10.13 29.73
CA LYS A 48 -21.35 -10.42 30.54
C LYS A 48 -21.02 -10.42 32.02
N VAL A 49 -19.93 -11.08 32.41
CA VAL A 49 -19.50 -11.09 33.82
C VAL A 49 -19.07 -9.71 34.29
N GLU A 50 -18.32 -8.96 33.47
CA GLU A 50 -17.92 -7.59 33.81
C GLU A 50 -19.12 -6.66 34.03
N ILE A 51 -20.13 -6.73 33.16
CA ILE A 51 -21.35 -5.93 33.27
C ILE A 51 -22.10 -6.21 34.58
N LEU A 52 -22.05 -7.45 35.07
CA LEU A 52 -22.74 -7.90 36.28
C LEU A 52 -21.94 -7.61 37.56
N LYS A 53 -20.61 -7.44 37.48
CA LYS A 53 -19.76 -7.11 38.65
C LYS A 53 -20.03 -5.71 39.21
N TYR A 54 -20.44 -4.76 38.37
CA TYR A 54 -20.66 -3.37 38.78
C TYR A 54 -22.15 -3.07 38.95
N GLU A 55 -22.57 -2.69 40.17
CA GLU A 55 -23.91 -2.13 40.41
C GLU A 55 -24.05 -0.80 39.64
N GLY A 56 -24.88 -0.81 38.59
CA GLY A 56 -25.23 0.41 37.87
C GLY A 56 -24.40 0.68 36.62
N ASN A 57 -24.47 -0.21 35.63
CA ASN A 57 -24.19 0.22 34.27
C ASN A 57 -25.27 1.20 33.81
N LYS A 58 -24.87 2.46 33.64
CA LYS A 58 -25.65 3.67 33.29
C LYS A 58 -26.56 3.47 32.07
N THR A 59 -27.65 2.73 32.23
CA THR A 59 -28.76 2.70 31.28
C THR A 59 -29.97 3.31 31.96
N ASN A 60 -30.48 4.36 31.31
CA ASN A 60 -31.58 5.16 31.82
C ASN A 60 -32.81 4.27 32.09
N THR A 61 -33.39 4.49 33.28
CA THR A 61 -34.80 4.26 33.63
C THR A 61 -35.42 2.86 33.66
N LYS A 62 -34.68 1.74 33.54
CA LYS A 62 -35.25 0.39 33.85
C LYS A 62 -34.28 -0.61 34.48
N THR A 63 -33.58 -0.25 35.56
CA THR A 63 -32.93 -1.26 36.40
C THR A 63 -33.95 -1.86 37.37
N ASN A 64 -34.22 -3.16 37.25
CA ASN A 64 -34.96 -3.94 38.25
C ASN A 64 -34.20 -3.88 39.58
N LYS A 65 -34.51 -2.90 40.43
CA LYS A 65 -34.04 -2.92 41.82
C LYS A 65 -34.59 -4.17 42.47
N PHE A 66 -33.71 -4.99 43.04
CA PHE A 66 -34.11 -6.15 43.82
C PHE A 66 -35.19 -5.74 44.84
N LYS A 67 -36.29 -6.48 44.88
CA LYS A 67 -37.35 -6.30 45.88
C LYS A 67 -36.75 -6.55 47.28
N LYS A 68 -37.38 -6.01 48.33
CA LYS A 68 -36.93 -6.23 49.71
C LYS A 68 -36.77 -7.72 50.04
N THR A 69 -37.64 -8.56 49.50
CA THR A 69 -37.60 -10.02 49.65
C THR A 69 -36.39 -10.67 48.97
N GLU A 70 -36.03 -10.20 47.77
CA GLU A 70 -34.86 -10.70 47.03
C GLU A 70 -33.56 -10.25 47.72
N ARG A 71 -33.50 -9.02 48.23
CA ARG A 71 -32.39 -8.53 49.05
C ARG A 71 -32.24 -9.32 50.35
N TRP A 72 -33.35 -9.64 51.00
CA TRP A 72 -33.35 -10.47 52.20
C TRP A 72 -32.87 -11.89 51.88
N ALA A 73 -33.35 -12.50 50.80
CA ALA A 73 -32.89 -13.81 50.35
C ALA A 73 -31.38 -13.80 50.10
N GLN A 74 -30.85 -12.81 49.39
CA GLN A 74 -29.40 -12.64 49.18
C GLN A 74 -28.60 -12.45 50.48
N LEU A 75 -29.13 -11.70 51.45
CA LEU A 75 -28.49 -11.50 52.74
C LEU A 75 -28.42 -12.81 53.55
N VAL A 76 -29.51 -13.59 53.53
CA VAL A 76 -29.62 -14.84 54.29
C VAL A 76 -28.89 -16.01 53.58
N SER A 77 -28.81 -15.99 52.25
CA SER A 77 -28.13 -17.03 51.46
C SER A 77 -26.69 -16.69 51.06
N GLY A 78 -26.19 -15.52 51.46
CA GLY A 78 -24.89 -15.02 51.02
C GLY A 78 -23.72 -15.86 51.53
N LYS A 79 -22.84 -16.28 50.62
CA LYS A 79 -21.58 -17.01 50.90
C LYS A 79 -20.63 -16.24 51.84
N THR A 80 -20.88 -14.94 52.02
CA THR A 80 -20.13 -14.01 52.89
C THR A 80 -20.87 -13.65 54.17
N GLN A 81 -21.77 -14.49 54.68
CA GLN A 81 -22.11 -14.39 56.09
C GLN A 81 -20.83 -14.63 56.87
N LYS A 82 -20.22 -13.53 57.37
CA LYS A 82 -19.14 -13.61 58.33
C LYS A 82 -19.74 -14.27 59.57
N SER A 83 -19.65 -15.60 59.66
CA SER A 83 -19.79 -16.27 60.94
C SER A 83 -18.76 -15.59 61.84
N SER A 84 -19.22 -14.85 62.85
CA SER A 84 -18.34 -14.39 63.92
C SER A 84 -17.58 -15.62 64.41
N PHE A 85 -16.26 -15.54 64.30
CA PHE A 85 -15.32 -16.66 64.46
C PHE A 85 -15.72 -17.62 65.59
N ALA A 86 -15.65 -18.93 65.34
CA ALA A 86 -15.51 -19.88 66.45
C ALA A 86 -14.08 -19.73 66.97
N SER A 87 -13.90 -18.97 68.06
CA SER A 87 -12.64 -18.98 68.82
C SER A 87 -12.41 -20.41 69.32
N ILE A 88 -11.32 -21.05 68.90
CA ILE A 88 -10.92 -22.33 69.45
C ILE A 88 -10.05 -22.04 70.68
N PHE A 89 -10.56 -22.42 71.85
CA PHE A 89 -9.81 -22.36 73.10
C PHE A 89 -9.16 -23.71 73.33
N THR A 90 -7.82 -23.74 73.34
CA THR A 90 -7.08 -24.95 73.72
C THR A 90 -6.57 -24.77 75.13
N THR A 91 -6.92 -25.70 76.02
CA THR A 91 -6.44 -25.72 77.40
C THR A 91 -5.36 -26.78 77.53
N ASN A 92 -4.13 -26.36 77.80
CA ASN A 92 -3.04 -27.29 78.08
C ASN A 92 -2.86 -27.37 79.60
N ILE A 93 -2.90 -28.60 80.13
CA ILE A 93 -2.72 -28.90 81.56
C ILE A 93 -1.35 -29.55 81.73
N ASP A 94 -0.51 -28.95 82.56
CA ASP A 94 0.78 -29.53 82.93
C ASP A 94 0.60 -30.44 84.15
N ASN A 95 0.60 -31.76 83.91
CA ASN A 95 0.29 -32.77 84.92
C ASN A 95 1.29 -32.83 86.08
N ALA A 96 2.46 -32.18 85.96
CA ALA A 96 3.48 -32.15 87.01
C ALA A 96 3.28 -31.02 88.05
N THR A 97 2.62 -29.92 87.67
CA THR A 97 2.44 -28.74 88.55
C THR A 97 0.98 -28.34 88.75
N GLY A 98 0.03 -28.93 88.00
CA GLY A 98 -1.40 -28.64 88.10
C GLY A 98 -1.82 -27.30 87.49
N ASN A 99 -0.88 -26.57 86.88
CA ASN A 99 -1.17 -25.31 86.20
C ASN A 99 -1.81 -25.55 84.83
N TYR A 100 -2.80 -24.72 84.49
CA TYR A 100 -3.42 -24.72 83.16
C TYR A 100 -3.14 -23.40 82.44
N THR A 101 -2.92 -23.50 81.13
CA THR A 101 -2.81 -22.34 80.24
C THR A 101 -3.87 -22.43 79.15
N VAL A 102 -4.62 -21.35 78.95
CA VAL A 102 -5.63 -21.25 77.90
C VAL A 102 -5.06 -20.38 76.79
N THR A 103 -4.96 -20.94 75.59
CA THR A 103 -4.52 -20.20 74.40
C THR A 103 -5.69 -20.06 73.43
N GLU A 104 -6.07 -18.82 73.10
CA GLU A 104 -7.04 -18.53 72.06
C GLU A 104 -6.32 -18.47 70.71
N THR A 105 -6.75 -19.30 69.75
CA THR A 105 -6.26 -19.23 68.37
C THR A 105 -7.40 -18.80 67.44
N LYS A 106 -7.22 -17.66 66.74
CA LYS A 106 -8.18 -17.19 65.73
C LYS A 106 -7.95 -17.98 64.44
N ALA A 107 -8.97 -18.68 63.96
CA ALA A 107 -8.89 -19.37 62.67
C ALA A 107 -8.72 -18.36 61.53
N THR A 108 -7.62 -18.48 60.77
CA THR A 108 -7.34 -17.67 59.58
C THR A 108 -8.05 -18.26 58.36
N ILE A 109 -8.76 -17.42 57.60
CA ILE A 109 -9.44 -17.84 56.36
C ILE A 109 -8.36 -18.12 55.30
N PRO A 110 -8.37 -19.28 54.61
CA PRO A 110 -7.53 -19.48 53.43
C PRO A 110 -7.87 -18.39 52.39
N ALA A 111 -6.86 -17.66 51.91
CA ALA A 111 -7.07 -16.72 50.82
C ALA A 111 -7.36 -17.51 49.54
N CYS A 112 -8.63 -17.58 49.14
CA CYS A 112 -9.05 -18.23 47.89
C CYS A 112 -8.72 -17.31 46.70
N THR A 113 -7.46 -17.31 46.27
CA THR A 113 -6.97 -16.45 45.18
C THR A 113 -7.39 -16.90 43.77
N THR A 114 -8.03 -18.06 43.63
CA THR A 114 -8.48 -18.65 42.35
C THR A 114 -10.01 -18.77 42.21
N ASP A 115 -10.77 -18.11 43.09
CA ASP A 115 -12.26 -18.17 43.11
C ASP A 115 -12.89 -17.59 41.82
N ASP A 116 -12.14 -16.76 41.09
CA ASP A 116 -12.57 -16.09 39.86
C ASP A 116 -12.89 -17.04 38.70
N LEU A 117 -12.18 -18.17 38.59
CA LEU A 117 -12.41 -19.18 37.54
C LEU A 117 -13.54 -20.16 37.88
N ILE A 118 -14.18 -20.04 39.05
CA ILE A 118 -15.23 -20.97 39.47
C ILE A 118 -16.52 -20.71 38.69
N PRO A 119 -17.01 -21.70 37.92
CA PRO A 119 -18.27 -21.57 37.21
C PRO A 119 -19.43 -21.41 38.18
N THR A 120 -20.11 -20.28 38.13
CA THR A 120 -21.24 -19.98 38.99
C THR A 120 -22.54 -19.94 38.16
N PRO A 121 -23.59 -20.70 38.51
CA PRO A 121 -24.81 -20.71 37.72
C PRO A 121 -25.54 -19.36 37.79
N THR A 122 -26.16 -18.94 36.69
CA THR A 122 -26.89 -17.67 36.57
C THR A 122 -27.99 -17.48 37.61
N SER A 123 -28.63 -18.57 38.05
CA SER A 123 -29.61 -18.57 39.13
C SER A 123 -29.02 -18.06 40.45
N SER A 124 -27.76 -18.39 40.73
CA SER A 124 -27.04 -17.93 41.93
C SER A 124 -26.47 -16.52 41.78
N CYS A 125 -26.40 -16.00 40.54
CA CYS A 125 -25.95 -14.64 40.23
C CYS A 125 -27.11 -13.65 40.01
N GLY A 126 -28.37 -14.07 40.23
CA GLY A 126 -29.54 -13.19 40.04
C GLY A 126 -29.82 -12.81 38.58
N VAL A 127 -29.34 -13.61 37.62
CA VAL A 127 -29.56 -13.38 36.18
C VAL A 127 -30.79 -14.20 35.73
N PRO A 128 -31.90 -13.54 35.34
CA PRO A 128 -33.11 -14.24 34.91
C PRO A 128 -32.94 -14.93 33.55
N GLY A 129 -33.62 -16.06 33.35
CA GLY A 129 -33.59 -16.86 32.12
C GLY A 129 -33.08 -18.28 32.35
N PRO A 130 -32.81 -19.04 31.27
CA PRO A 130 -32.26 -20.38 31.35
C PRO A 130 -30.96 -20.42 32.16
N ILE A 131 -30.80 -21.46 32.99
CA ILE A 131 -29.63 -21.61 33.85
C ILE A 131 -28.41 -21.88 32.95
N THR A 132 -27.39 -21.03 33.06
CA THR A 132 -26.08 -21.18 32.40
C THR A 132 -24.96 -20.81 33.36
N TYR A 133 -23.75 -21.29 33.13
CA TYR A 133 -22.61 -21.03 34.01
C TYR A 133 -21.86 -19.78 33.58
N LEU A 134 -21.65 -18.86 34.53
CA LEU A 134 -20.82 -17.67 34.40
C LEU A 134 -19.42 -17.93 34.95
N VAL A 135 -18.40 -17.56 34.20
CA VAL A 135 -16.98 -17.71 34.58
C VAL A 135 -16.28 -16.37 34.33
N TYR A 136 -15.57 -15.87 35.34
CA TYR A 136 -14.72 -14.69 35.18
C TYR A 136 -13.30 -15.13 34.79
N ASN A 137 -12.99 -15.07 33.49
CA ASN A 137 -11.63 -15.29 33.02
C ASN A 137 -10.92 -13.94 32.79
N PRO A 138 -10.02 -13.49 33.69
CA PRO A 138 -9.32 -12.21 33.52
C PRO A 138 -8.36 -12.18 32.32
N ASP A 139 -7.94 -13.34 31.79
CA ASP A 139 -7.02 -13.42 30.65
C ASP A 139 -7.71 -13.08 29.32
N VAL A 140 -9.05 -13.14 29.27
CA VAL A 140 -9.83 -12.69 28.11
C VAL A 140 -9.91 -11.16 28.13
N PRO A 141 -9.43 -10.47 27.09
CA PRO A 141 -9.45 -9.01 27.08
C PRO A 141 -10.88 -8.48 26.96
N LEU A 142 -11.16 -7.42 27.72
CA LEU A 142 -12.45 -6.73 27.67
C LEU A 142 -12.50 -5.82 26.42
N TYR A 143 -13.43 -6.10 25.51
CA TYR A 143 -13.64 -5.33 24.28
C TYR A 143 -15.07 -4.76 24.24
N ASN A 144 -15.30 -3.72 23.42
CA ASN A 144 -16.60 -3.05 23.31
C ASN A 144 -17.21 -2.64 24.67
N TYR A 145 -16.35 -2.21 25.59
CA TYR A 145 -16.73 -1.61 26.86
C TYR A 145 -16.32 -0.13 26.83
N ALA A 146 -17.17 0.74 27.37
CA ALA A 146 -16.89 2.17 27.42
C ALA A 146 -15.80 2.44 28.47
N THR A 147 -14.54 2.36 28.06
CA THR A 147 -13.42 2.90 28.84
C THR A 147 -13.37 4.40 28.59
N GLN A 148 -13.11 5.21 29.62
CA GLN A 148 -12.90 6.68 29.48
C GLN A 148 -11.57 7.01 28.76
N THR A 149 -11.12 6.15 27.87
CA THR A 149 -9.90 6.29 27.10
C THR A 149 -10.26 6.89 25.76
N ASN A 150 -9.70 8.06 25.45
CA ASN A 150 -9.83 8.66 24.13
C ASN A 150 -9.38 7.63 23.07
N PRO A 151 -10.20 7.34 22.06
CA PRO A 151 -9.79 6.51 20.94
C PRO A 151 -8.77 7.31 20.12
N TYR A 152 -7.49 7.14 20.43
CA TYR A 152 -6.44 7.67 19.56
C TYR A 152 -6.50 6.89 18.24
N ALA A 153 -6.68 7.61 17.13
CA ALA A 153 -6.45 7.05 15.81
C ALA A 153 -4.96 6.66 15.71
N PHE A 154 -4.67 5.56 15.01
CA PHE A 154 -3.29 5.27 14.63
C PHE A 154 -2.76 6.47 13.83
N ALA A 155 -1.61 7.00 14.24
CA ALA A 155 -0.86 7.92 13.40
C ALA A 155 -0.26 7.09 12.25
N ASP A 156 -0.37 7.59 11.01
CA ASP A 156 0.35 6.99 9.89
C ASP A 156 1.84 6.89 10.24
N SER A 157 2.52 5.87 9.70
CA SER A 157 3.98 5.85 9.70
C SER A 157 4.48 7.17 9.11
N ASN A 158 5.36 7.86 9.83
CA ASN A 158 5.96 9.10 9.33
C ASN A 158 6.59 8.84 7.95
N ASP A 159 6.01 9.45 6.92
CA ASP A 159 6.52 9.37 5.55
C ASP A 159 7.69 10.36 5.42
N TYR A 160 8.90 9.84 5.60
CA TYR A 160 10.15 10.60 5.51
C TYR A 160 10.65 10.80 4.07
N ASP A 161 9.92 10.36 3.05
CA ASP A 161 10.37 10.46 1.67
C ASP A 161 10.50 11.93 1.26
N LYS A 162 11.63 12.26 0.64
CA LYS A 162 11.98 13.62 0.19
C LYS A 162 11.31 13.98 -1.15
N TRP A 163 10.93 12.98 -1.93
CA TRP A 163 10.31 13.13 -3.23
C TRP A 163 9.37 11.97 -3.52
N LYS A 164 8.43 12.20 -4.43
CA LYS A 164 7.53 11.18 -4.98
C LYS A 164 7.45 11.37 -6.48
N TYR A 165 7.28 10.30 -7.23
CA TYR A 165 7.11 10.38 -8.68
C TYR A 165 5.83 9.67 -9.13
N TYR A 166 5.35 10.06 -10.30
CA TYR A 166 4.23 9.44 -10.98
C TYR A 166 4.60 9.14 -12.43
N THR A 167 4.43 7.88 -12.84
CA THR A 167 4.67 7.42 -14.21
C THR A 167 3.59 6.43 -14.63
N THR A 168 3.45 6.22 -15.93
CA THR A 168 2.55 5.24 -16.53
C THR A 168 3.35 4.27 -17.39
N ASN A 169 2.83 3.07 -17.59
CA ASN A 169 3.50 2.08 -18.45
C ASN A 169 3.23 2.35 -19.93
N ASP A 170 4.09 1.81 -20.80
CA ASP A 170 3.92 1.76 -22.25
C ASP A 170 3.73 3.14 -22.92
N ILE A 171 4.54 4.12 -22.51
CA ILE A 171 4.51 5.48 -23.04
C ILE A 171 5.13 5.49 -24.45
N LYS A 172 4.32 5.73 -25.48
CA LYS A 172 4.80 5.82 -26.87
C LYS A 172 5.47 7.16 -27.14
N CYS A 173 6.77 7.14 -27.37
CA CYS A 173 7.60 8.28 -27.75
C CYS A 173 7.92 8.17 -29.25
N GLN A 174 7.21 8.94 -30.08
CA GLN A 174 7.47 8.98 -31.51
C GLN A 174 8.82 9.63 -31.82
N SER A 175 9.52 9.13 -32.83
CA SER A 175 10.80 9.69 -33.25
C SER A 175 10.70 11.20 -33.54
N GLY A 176 11.60 11.98 -32.94
CA GLY A 176 11.67 13.43 -33.08
C GLY A 176 10.67 14.22 -32.23
N VAL A 177 9.76 13.56 -31.51
CA VAL A 177 8.72 14.21 -30.70
C VAL A 177 9.07 14.14 -29.22
N GLU A 178 9.03 15.29 -28.55
CA GLU A 178 9.24 15.39 -27.11
C GLU A 178 7.99 14.86 -26.36
N THR A 179 8.20 13.87 -25.48
CA THR A 179 7.12 13.15 -24.80
C THR A 179 7.36 13.10 -23.29
N LYS A 180 6.31 13.30 -22.50
CA LYS A 180 6.39 13.23 -21.03
C LYS A 180 6.53 11.78 -20.57
N ILE A 181 7.49 11.53 -19.69
CA ILE A 181 7.82 10.19 -19.18
C ILE A 181 7.33 10.00 -17.75
N PHE A 182 7.59 10.97 -16.89
CA PHE A 182 7.11 10.96 -15.51
C PHE A 182 7.05 12.36 -14.94
N THR A 183 6.33 12.50 -13.84
CA THR A 183 6.22 13.72 -13.04
C THR A 183 6.90 13.48 -11.70
N LEU A 184 7.77 14.39 -11.28
CA LEU A 184 8.48 14.40 -10.00
C LEU A 184 7.88 15.47 -9.09
N TYR A 185 7.54 15.09 -7.85
CA TYR A 185 7.04 15.95 -6.80
C TYR A 185 8.03 16.00 -5.64
N ILE A 186 8.42 17.21 -5.24
CA ILE A 186 9.31 17.47 -4.11
C ILE A 186 8.47 17.64 -2.84
N LYS A 187 8.69 16.75 -1.88
CA LYS A 187 7.94 16.72 -0.63
C LYS A 187 8.51 17.71 0.40
N PRO A 188 7.72 18.08 1.44
CA PRO A 188 8.17 18.99 2.48
C PRO A 188 9.41 18.54 3.26
N ASN A 189 9.71 17.24 3.27
CA ASN A 189 10.84 16.65 3.99
C ASN A 189 12.20 16.87 3.29
N ILE A 190 12.22 17.58 2.15
CA ILE A 190 13.46 17.96 1.47
C ILE A 190 14.30 18.87 2.37
N ASP A 191 15.60 18.62 2.43
CA ASP A 191 16.56 19.25 3.33
C ASP A 191 17.65 20.05 2.60
N GLN A 192 17.68 20.00 1.27
CA GLN A 192 18.62 20.76 0.44
C GLN A 192 17.88 21.57 -0.62
N TYR A 193 18.52 22.65 -1.08
CA TYR A 193 18.00 23.54 -2.11
C TYR A 193 18.14 22.97 -3.52
N SER A 194 18.92 21.90 -3.69
CA SER A 194 19.08 21.17 -4.93
C SER A 194 19.46 19.73 -4.67
N TYR A 195 19.13 18.87 -5.63
CA TYR A 195 19.45 17.44 -5.62
C TYR A 195 19.89 17.00 -7.02
N THR A 196 20.69 15.94 -7.08
CA THR A 196 21.04 15.30 -8.35
C THR A 196 20.28 13.99 -8.48
N TYR A 197 19.41 13.91 -9.47
CA TYR A 197 18.57 12.73 -9.69
C TYR A 197 19.16 11.79 -10.74
N SER A 198 18.81 10.52 -10.57
CA SER A 198 19.11 9.43 -11.48
C SER A 198 17.88 8.53 -11.60
N PHE A 199 17.64 8.02 -12.79
CA PHE A 199 16.55 7.09 -13.02
C PHE A 199 16.90 6.09 -14.11
N SER A 200 16.31 4.90 -13.99
CA SER A 200 16.42 3.84 -14.98
C SER A 200 15.05 3.46 -15.51
N ILE A 201 14.93 3.28 -16.82
CA ILE A 201 13.68 2.89 -17.46
C ILE A 201 13.86 1.73 -18.45
N PRO A 202 12.93 0.78 -18.51
CA PRO A 202 12.90 -0.20 -19.59
C PRO A 202 12.36 0.47 -20.86
N ILE A 203 13.07 0.32 -21.97
CA ILE A 203 12.68 0.85 -23.28
C ILE A 203 12.56 -0.26 -24.31
N GLY A 204 11.57 -0.12 -25.20
CA GLY A 204 11.43 -0.95 -26.39
C GLY A 204 11.36 -0.12 -27.65
N LEU A 205 11.88 -0.63 -28.76
CA LEU A 205 11.68 -0.03 -30.07
C LEU A 205 10.35 -0.48 -30.64
N TYR A 206 9.65 0.43 -31.32
CA TYR A 206 8.43 0.09 -32.06
C TYR A 206 8.44 0.66 -33.46
N VAL A 207 7.77 -0.06 -34.35
CA VAL A 207 7.41 0.39 -35.69
C VAL A 207 6.04 -0.15 -36.06
N ASN A 208 5.24 0.70 -36.68
CA ASN A 208 3.93 0.37 -37.21
C ASN A 208 3.79 0.98 -38.60
N GLY A 209 3.34 0.19 -39.56
CA GLY A 209 2.95 0.72 -40.86
C GLY A 209 1.52 0.38 -41.20
N THR A 210 0.83 1.36 -41.78
CA THR A 210 -0.58 1.33 -42.18
C THR A 210 -0.73 1.91 -43.58
N ASN A 211 -1.94 1.85 -44.13
CA ASN A 211 -2.29 2.39 -45.45
C ASN A 211 -1.43 1.75 -46.56
N ILE A 212 -1.65 0.46 -46.76
CA ILE A 212 -0.99 -0.31 -47.82
C ILE A 212 -1.55 0.10 -49.17
N SER A 213 -0.66 0.25 -50.16
CA SER A 213 -1.01 0.70 -51.50
C SER A 213 -1.94 -0.29 -52.22
N ASN A 214 -2.94 0.24 -52.92
CA ASN A 214 -3.87 -0.56 -53.74
C ASN A 214 -3.14 -1.43 -54.79
N ALA A 215 -1.97 -0.98 -55.28
CA ALA A 215 -1.21 -1.65 -56.33
C ALA A 215 -0.64 -3.02 -55.91
N ILE A 216 -0.59 -3.30 -54.60
CA ILE A 216 -0.02 -4.54 -54.05
C ILE A 216 -1.04 -5.39 -53.30
N LEU A 217 -2.33 -5.03 -53.33
CA LEU A 217 -3.38 -5.87 -52.74
C LEU A 217 -3.39 -7.25 -53.40
N ASN A 218 -3.57 -8.28 -52.57
CA ASN A 218 -3.56 -9.70 -52.94
C ASN A 218 -2.24 -10.18 -53.55
N ARG A 219 -1.13 -9.43 -53.37
CA ARG A 219 0.22 -9.81 -53.80
C ARG A 219 1.15 -9.91 -52.58
N PRO A 220 2.16 -10.79 -52.58
CA PRO A 220 3.08 -10.90 -51.46
C PRO A 220 3.89 -9.60 -51.30
N LEU A 221 3.83 -9.02 -50.10
CA LEU A 221 4.63 -7.89 -49.68
C LEU A 221 5.80 -8.41 -48.85
N GLN A 222 7.04 -8.19 -49.31
CA GLN A 222 8.24 -8.65 -48.63
C GLN A 222 9.31 -7.56 -48.59
N PHE A 223 9.78 -7.26 -47.38
CA PHE A 223 10.91 -6.39 -47.11
C PHE A 223 11.82 -7.03 -46.07
N ASN A 224 13.09 -7.17 -46.40
CA ASN A 224 14.09 -7.79 -45.52
C ASN A 224 15.12 -6.77 -45.05
N ASP A 225 15.76 -7.09 -43.93
CA ASP A 225 16.90 -6.36 -43.37
C ASP A 225 16.58 -4.91 -43.02
N ILE A 226 15.37 -4.66 -42.52
CA ILE A 226 15.01 -3.33 -42.02
C ILE A 226 15.62 -3.15 -40.63
N SER A 227 16.40 -2.09 -40.45
CA SER A 227 17.01 -1.76 -39.16
C SER A 227 16.47 -0.44 -38.61
N LEU A 228 16.13 -0.43 -37.33
CA LEU A 228 15.76 0.77 -36.58
C LEU A 228 16.79 1.01 -35.47
N ASN A 229 17.40 2.19 -35.45
CA ASN A 229 18.46 2.55 -34.51
C ASN A 229 18.15 3.88 -33.81
N ILE A 230 18.57 4.03 -32.55
CA ILE A 230 18.52 5.32 -31.85
C ILE A 230 19.79 6.11 -32.17
N ASN A 231 19.63 7.29 -32.75
CA ASN A 231 20.74 8.18 -33.10
C ASN A 231 21.10 9.11 -31.95
N SER A 232 20.10 9.68 -31.27
CA SER A 232 20.32 10.53 -30.10
C SER A 232 19.10 10.57 -29.18
N ILE A 233 19.36 10.90 -27.91
CA ILE A 233 18.36 11.02 -26.85
C ILE A 233 18.57 12.38 -26.18
N GLU A 234 17.51 13.16 -26.08
CA GLU A 234 17.50 14.46 -25.41
C GLU A 234 16.58 14.38 -24.19
N LEU A 235 16.98 14.99 -23.08
CA LEU A 235 16.19 15.10 -21.86
C LEU A 235 15.91 16.56 -21.56
N THR A 236 14.67 16.85 -21.19
CA THR A 236 14.20 18.18 -20.81
C THR A 236 13.33 18.10 -19.57
N ALA A 237 13.50 19.06 -18.67
CA ALA A 237 12.66 19.20 -17.49
C ALA A 237 11.81 20.46 -17.61
N TYR A 238 10.55 20.36 -17.22
CA TYR A 238 9.61 21.48 -17.20
C TYR A 238 9.16 21.74 -15.77
N TYR A 239 9.16 23.01 -15.38
CA TYR A 239 8.55 23.48 -14.15
C TYR A 239 7.49 24.50 -14.54
N SER A 240 6.23 24.28 -14.14
CA SER A 240 5.15 25.22 -14.46
C SER A 240 5.00 25.52 -15.97
N ASN A 241 5.15 24.48 -16.81
CA ASN A 241 5.21 24.55 -18.29
C ASN A 241 6.34 25.41 -18.86
N GLN A 242 7.27 25.88 -18.04
CA GLN A 242 8.47 26.56 -18.48
C GLN A 242 9.62 25.56 -18.51
N LYS A 243 10.38 25.57 -19.61
CA LYS A 243 11.56 24.72 -19.76
C LYS A 243 12.62 25.16 -18.76
N VAL A 244 13.13 24.20 -17.99
CA VAL A 244 14.20 24.43 -17.01
C VAL A 244 15.54 24.13 -17.67
N THR A 245 16.47 25.08 -17.56
CA THR A 245 17.85 24.86 -17.97
C THR A 245 18.57 24.03 -16.92
N LEU A 246 18.97 22.82 -17.29
CA LEU A 246 19.79 21.96 -16.42
C LEU A 246 21.18 22.58 -16.28
N GLN A 247 21.63 22.76 -15.03
CA GLN A 247 22.95 23.34 -14.72
C GLN A 247 24.10 22.36 -15.00
N LYS A 248 23.78 21.07 -15.11
CA LYS A 248 24.70 20.00 -15.47
C LYS A 248 24.14 19.23 -16.66
N THR A 249 25.04 18.76 -17.53
CA THR A 249 24.66 17.87 -18.62
C THR A 249 24.27 16.50 -18.05
N ALA A 250 23.03 16.09 -18.31
CA ALA A 250 22.57 14.76 -17.94
C ALA A 250 23.36 13.71 -18.75
N SER A 251 23.79 12.65 -18.08
CA SER A 251 24.41 11.51 -18.72
C SER A 251 23.33 10.47 -19.03
N ILE A 252 23.17 10.14 -20.30
CA ILE A 252 22.18 9.20 -20.80
C ILE A 252 22.95 8.03 -21.40
N ILE A 253 22.92 6.89 -20.73
CA ILE A 253 23.67 5.70 -21.10
C ILE A 253 22.69 4.54 -21.29
N PRO A 254 22.55 4.02 -22.52
CA PRO A 254 21.82 2.79 -22.72
C PRO A 254 22.65 1.60 -22.22
N SER A 255 21.98 0.58 -21.68
CA SER A 255 22.63 -0.66 -21.20
C SER A 255 23.36 -1.45 -22.29
N ARG A 256 23.02 -1.22 -23.56
CA ARG A 256 23.56 -1.87 -24.76
C ARG A 256 23.28 -1.01 -25.98
N ASP A 257 23.83 -1.39 -27.13
CA ASP A 257 23.42 -0.81 -28.40
C ASP A 257 21.94 -1.11 -28.67
N ILE A 258 21.16 -0.04 -28.81
CA ILE A 258 19.70 -0.13 -29.01
C ILE A 258 19.40 -0.12 -30.49
N SER A 259 19.22 -1.31 -31.04
CA SER A 259 18.80 -1.54 -32.41
C SER A 259 17.75 -2.64 -32.52
N MET A 260 16.92 -2.56 -33.55
CA MET A 260 15.95 -3.61 -33.89
C MET A 260 16.03 -3.90 -35.38
N ASN A 261 16.33 -5.15 -35.73
CA ASN A 261 16.30 -5.68 -37.08
C ASN A 261 15.05 -6.55 -37.26
N TYR A 262 14.29 -6.27 -38.30
CA TYR A 262 13.04 -6.98 -38.59
C TYR A 262 12.76 -7.05 -40.09
N ASN A 263 11.95 -8.05 -40.45
CA ASN A 263 11.46 -8.28 -41.80
C ASN A 263 9.93 -8.13 -41.81
N ILE A 264 9.39 -7.72 -42.94
CA ILE A 264 7.95 -7.65 -43.20
C ILE A 264 7.65 -8.70 -44.26
N SER A 265 6.70 -9.60 -44.02
CA SER A 265 6.27 -10.59 -45.01
C SER A 265 4.82 -10.99 -44.80
N PHE A 266 3.91 -10.51 -45.64
CA PHE A 266 2.50 -10.91 -45.63
C PHE A 266 1.80 -10.57 -46.97
N ILE A 267 0.56 -11.04 -47.15
CA ILE A 267 -0.28 -10.71 -48.30
C ILE A 267 -1.41 -9.77 -47.83
N PRO A 268 -1.39 -8.47 -48.19
CA PRO A 268 -2.44 -7.53 -47.80
C PRO A 268 -3.71 -7.81 -48.62
N THR A 269 -4.84 -8.01 -47.94
CA THR A 269 -6.18 -8.15 -48.54
C THR A 269 -6.97 -6.84 -48.55
N SER A 270 -6.51 -5.83 -47.79
CA SER A 270 -7.11 -4.51 -47.64
C SER A 270 -6.04 -3.44 -47.45
N ILE A 271 -6.34 -2.21 -47.87
CA ILE A 271 -5.48 -1.04 -47.61
C ILE A 271 -5.27 -0.77 -46.11
N TYR A 272 -6.19 -1.26 -45.27
CA TYR A 272 -6.14 -1.10 -43.82
C TYR A 272 -5.31 -2.18 -43.12
N ASN A 273 -4.78 -3.17 -43.85
CA ASN A 273 -3.83 -4.08 -43.24
C ASN A 273 -2.62 -3.31 -42.71
N SER A 274 -2.08 -3.79 -41.60
CA SER A 274 -0.96 -3.18 -40.94
C SER A 274 0.10 -4.22 -40.61
N TYR A 275 1.30 -3.75 -40.34
CA TYR A 275 2.33 -4.55 -39.70
C TYR A 275 2.81 -3.80 -38.46
N THR A 276 3.19 -4.54 -37.43
CA THR A 276 3.69 -3.97 -36.18
C THR A 276 4.84 -4.84 -35.68
N ALA A 277 5.92 -4.20 -35.27
CA ALA A 277 7.01 -4.84 -34.54
C ALA A 277 7.31 -4.01 -33.29
N ILE A 278 7.32 -4.68 -32.14
CA ILE A 278 7.75 -4.12 -30.86
C ILE A 278 8.79 -5.06 -30.29
N LEU A 279 9.93 -4.52 -29.87
CA LEU A 279 11.00 -5.29 -29.23
C LEU A 279 11.54 -4.52 -28.04
N TYR A 280 11.58 -5.16 -26.87
CA TYR A 280 12.34 -4.68 -25.73
C TYR A 280 13.83 -4.58 -26.10
N SER A 281 14.43 -3.40 -25.90
CA SER A 281 15.82 -3.14 -26.33
C SER A 281 16.79 -2.94 -25.17
N GLY A 282 16.30 -2.92 -23.93
CA GLY A 282 17.13 -2.85 -22.73
C GLY A 282 16.71 -1.74 -21.77
N MET A 283 17.56 -1.51 -20.78
CA MET A 283 17.41 -0.41 -19.82
C MET A 283 18.13 0.85 -20.32
N LEU A 284 17.50 2.01 -20.13
CA LEU A 284 18.11 3.33 -20.30
C LEU A 284 18.42 3.90 -18.91
N GLN A 285 19.69 4.20 -18.65
CA GLN A 285 20.15 4.82 -17.42
C GLN A 285 20.35 6.31 -17.65
N VAL A 286 19.69 7.14 -16.86
CA VAL A 286 19.85 8.58 -16.88
C VAL A 286 20.38 9.02 -15.53
N SER A 287 21.44 9.80 -15.53
CA SER A 287 22.09 10.31 -14.32
C SER A 287 22.48 11.78 -14.46
N ASN A 288 22.88 12.39 -13.35
CA ASN A 288 23.31 13.79 -13.30
C ASN A 288 22.21 14.81 -13.64
N VAL A 289 20.94 14.47 -13.36
CA VAL A 289 19.81 15.39 -13.54
C VAL A 289 19.76 16.33 -12.35
N TYR A 290 20.46 17.45 -12.45
CA TYR A 290 20.53 18.46 -11.39
C TYR A 290 19.31 19.38 -11.44
N LEU A 291 18.49 19.38 -10.38
CA LEU A 291 17.32 20.22 -10.24
C LEU A 291 17.34 20.94 -8.89
N PHE A 292 16.79 22.16 -8.89
CA PHE A 292 16.50 22.85 -7.63
C PHE A 292 15.32 22.20 -6.94
N THR A 293 15.29 22.30 -5.61
CA THR A 293 14.28 21.63 -4.80
C THR A 293 13.79 22.58 -3.72
N GLU A 294 12.48 22.73 -3.67
CA GLU A 294 11.77 23.44 -2.60
C GLU A 294 10.45 22.69 -2.36
N PRO A 295 9.95 22.65 -1.11
CA PRO A 295 8.67 22.02 -0.80
C PRO A 295 7.56 22.45 -1.76
N GLY A 296 6.92 21.47 -2.42
CA GLY A 296 5.82 21.73 -3.33
C GLY A 296 6.23 21.85 -4.80
N TYR A 297 7.52 21.84 -5.13
CA TYR A 297 7.98 21.88 -6.52
C TYR A 297 7.55 20.62 -7.28
N ILE A 298 7.08 20.82 -8.51
CA ILE A 298 6.68 19.75 -9.41
C ILE A 298 7.37 19.93 -10.75
N TYR A 299 8.11 18.90 -11.15
CA TYR A 299 8.79 18.82 -12.42
C TYR A 299 8.14 17.77 -13.32
N ASP A 300 7.86 18.14 -14.56
CA ASP A 300 7.53 17.19 -15.61
C ASP A 300 8.79 16.87 -16.41
N ILE A 301 9.16 15.60 -16.48
CA ILE A 301 10.35 15.14 -17.20
C ILE A 301 9.93 14.60 -18.57
N TYR A 302 10.52 15.21 -19.60
CA TYR A 302 10.30 14.88 -20.99
C TYR A 302 11.57 14.29 -21.60
N MET A 303 11.37 13.40 -22.57
CA MET A 303 12.44 12.89 -23.41
C MET A 303 12.05 12.95 -24.87
N LYS A 304 13.05 13.16 -25.72
CA LYS A 304 12.94 13.13 -27.17
C LYS A 304 13.96 12.14 -27.71
N PHE A 305 13.49 11.19 -28.49
CA PHE A 305 14.32 10.17 -29.13
C PHE A 305 14.39 10.48 -30.62
N ASN A 306 15.58 10.58 -31.18
CA ASN A 306 15.78 10.71 -32.63
C ASN A 306 16.24 9.35 -33.16
N LEU A 307 15.41 8.72 -33.99
CA LEU A 307 15.69 7.38 -34.55
C LEU A 307 15.96 7.47 -36.05
N GLY A 308 16.84 6.58 -36.52
CA GLY A 308 17.08 6.31 -37.94
C GLY A 308 16.43 5.00 -38.37
N LEU A 309 15.58 5.06 -39.41
CA LEU A 309 15.02 3.89 -40.08
C LEU A 309 15.83 3.64 -41.38
N ASN A 310 16.55 2.53 -41.46
CA ASN A 310 17.29 2.15 -42.66
C ASN A 310 16.52 1.06 -43.42
N LEU A 311 16.35 1.28 -44.72
CA LEU A 311 15.61 0.42 -45.63
C LEU A 311 16.49 0.07 -46.84
N SER A 312 16.64 -1.21 -47.15
CA SER A 312 17.42 -1.68 -48.30
C SER A 312 16.84 -1.20 -49.64
N ASN A 313 15.49 -1.18 -49.77
CA ASN A 313 14.80 -0.71 -50.98
C ASN A 313 13.73 0.37 -50.65
N ASN A 314 14.18 1.58 -50.32
CA ASN A 314 13.32 2.68 -49.85
C ASN A 314 12.22 3.09 -50.86
N THR A 315 12.49 3.05 -52.16
CA THR A 315 11.54 3.44 -53.22
C THR A 315 10.36 2.46 -53.34
N THR A 316 10.62 1.16 -53.29
CA THR A 316 9.56 0.13 -53.28
C THR A 316 8.81 0.12 -51.96
N TYR A 317 9.49 0.40 -50.84
CA TYR A 317 8.86 0.47 -49.53
C TYR A 317 7.87 1.64 -49.46
N SER A 318 8.31 2.85 -49.82
CA SER A 318 7.47 4.06 -49.77
C SER A 318 6.30 4.04 -50.76
N SER A 319 6.43 3.35 -51.89
CA SER A 319 5.32 3.14 -52.83
C SER A 319 4.31 2.07 -52.38
N SER A 320 4.72 1.17 -51.48
CA SER A 320 3.91 0.06 -50.95
C SER A 320 3.23 0.39 -49.63
N ILE A 321 3.92 1.10 -48.73
CA ILE A 321 3.48 1.47 -47.38
C ILE A 321 3.45 3.00 -47.31
N LEU A 322 2.24 3.57 -47.23
CA LEU A 322 2.07 5.03 -47.29
C LEU A 322 2.32 5.72 -45.94
N THR A 323 2.12 5.01 -44.84
CA THR A 323 2.27 5.58 -43.50
C THR A 323 3.06 4.64 -42.62
N THR A 324 4.21 5.10 -42.14
CA THR A 324 5.04 4.39 -41.15
C THR A 324 5.29 5.31 -39.96
N SER A 325 4.98 4.83 -38.76
CA SER A 325 5.29 5.47 -37.49
C SER A 325 6.24 4.59 -36.70
N TYR A 326 7.33 5.18 -36.19
CA TYR A 326 8.32 4.48 -35.39
C TYR A 326 8.82 5.35 -34.24
N GLY A 327 9.36 4.69 -33.22
CA GLY A 327 9.83 5.36 -32.02
C GLY A 327 10.24 4.39 -30.92
N VAL A 328 10.21 4.90 -29.70
CA VAL A 328 10.53 4.16 -28.47
C VAL A 328 9.28 4.07 -27.60
N ILE A 329 9.03 2.93 -26.99
CA ILE A 329 8.08 2.76 -25.89
C ILE A 329 8.88 2.86 -24.60
N CYS A 330 8.64 3.92 -23.83
CA CYS A 330 9.23 4.12 -22.52
C CYS A 330 8.40 3.44 -21.43
N ASN A 331 9.09 2.98 -20.39
CA ASN A 331 8.49 2.24 -19.29
C ASN A 331 7.69 1.02 -19.82
N LEU A 332 8.32 0.25 -20.70
CA LEU A 332 7.72 -0.91 -21.35
C LEU A 332 7.29 -1.93 -20.30
N SER A 333 6.03 -2.37 -20.36
CA SER A 333 5.51 -3.38 -19.45
C SER A 333 6.11 -4.77 -19.73
N SER A 334 6.24 -5.59 -18.69
CA SER A 334 6.84 -6.92 -18.78
C SER A 334 6.10 -7.86 -19.74
N ASN A 335 4.84 -7.58 -20.04
CA ASN A 335 3.99 -8.39 -20.91
C ASN A 335 4.19 -8.06 -22.40
N ASN A 336 4.73 -6.89 -22.72
CA ASN A 336 4.82 -6.36 -24.08
C ASN A 336 6.27 -6.36 -24.61
N LYS A 337 7.12 -7.30 -24.14
CA LYS A 337 8.55 -7.33 -24.49
C LYS A 337 8.83 -7.68 -25.95
N LYS A 338 7.92 -8.39 -26.61
CA LYS A 338 8.01 -8.71 -28.04
C LYS A 338 6.62 -8.85 -28.64
N THR A 339 6.35 -8.11 -29.71
CA THR A 339 5.10 -8.18 -30.47
C THR A 339 5.41 -8.21 -31.95
N GLU A 340 4.86 -9.19 -32.66
CA GLU A 340 5.06 -9.41 -34.09
C GLU A 340 3.68 -9.56 -34.75
N VAL A 341 3.35 -8.63 -35.65
CA VAL A 341 2.14 -8.69 -36.47
C VAL A 341 2.55 -8.44 -37.90
N ASN A 342 2.41 -9.44 -38.78
CA ASN A 342 2.86 -9.37 -40.18
C ASN A 342 4.36 -8.99 -40.33
N THR A 343 5.14 -9.25 -39.27
CA THR A 343 6.58 -8.99 -39.17
C THR A 343 7.28 -10.18 -38.53
N ILE A 344 8.59 -10.26 -38.75
CA ILE A 344 9.50 -11.19 -38.07
C ILE A 344 10.67 -10.37 -37.55
N ILE A 345 10.88 -10.34 -36.24
CA ILE A 345 11.98 -9.65 -35.58
C ILE A 345 13.16 -10.61 -35.46
N ASN A 346 14.27 -10.24 -36.07
CA ASN A 346 15.51 -11.03 -36.10
C ASN A 346 16.42 -10.73 -34.89
N SER A 347 16.25 -9.57 -34.26
CA SER A 347 16.99 -9.18 -33.06
C SER A 347 16.61 -10.03 -31.85
N ILE A 348 17.60 -10.36 -31.02
CA ILE A 348 17.42 -11.13 -29.79
C ILE A 348 16.84 -10.23 -28.71
N GLN A 349 15.77 -10.69 -28.04
CA GLN A 349 15.20 -9.99 -26.90
C GLN A 349 16.14 -10.08 -25.68
N PRO A 350 16.52 -8.96 -25.05
CA PRO A 350 17.32 -8.96 -23.84
C PRO A 350 16.60 -9.58 -22.62
N SER A 351 17.38 -10.13 -21.69
CA SER A 351 16.88 -10.78 -20.47
C SER A 351 16.89 -9.86 -19.23
N ASP A 352 17.60 -8.74 -19.28
CA ASP A 352 17.87 -7.80 -18.18
C ASP A 352 16.72 -6.79 -17.99
N TYR A 353 15.53 -7.28 -17.67
CA TYR A 353 14.39 -6.42 -17.42
C TYR A 353 14.31 -5.97 -15.95
N SER A 354 14.15 -4.66 -15.74
CA SER A 354 13.74 -4.09 -14.46
C SER A 354 12.71 -2.99 -14.69
N ALA A 355 11.83 -2.79 -13.71
CA ALA A 355 10.84 -1.71 -13.76
C ALA A 355 11.51 -0.34 -13.61
N PHE A 356 10.74 0.72 -13.87
CA PHE A 356 11.17 2.09 -13.61
C PHE A 356 11.72 2.24 -12.18
N ASN A 357 12.90 2.84 -12.06
CA ASN A 357 13.52 3.15 -10.77
C ASN A 357 13.99 4.61 -10.77
N PHE A 358 13.82 5.30 -9.65
CA PHE A 358 14.19 6.71 -9.49
C PHE A 358 14.86 6.92 -8.14
N ASN A 359 16.02 7.55 -8.15
CA ASN A 359 16.82 7.85 -6.97
C ASN A 359 17.38 9.27 -7.03
N GLY A 360 17.50 9.93 -5.88
CA GLY A 360 18.16 11.22 -5.71
C GLY A 360 19.37 11.09 -4.78
N LEU A 361 20.43 11.83 -5.10
CA LEU A 361 21.66 11.96 -4.32
C LEU A 361 21.86 13.41 -3.86
#